data_AF-A0A969L2M1-F1
#
_entry.id   AF-A0A969L2M1-F1
#
_cell.length_a   1.000
_cell.length_b   1.000
_cell.length_c   1.000
_cell.angle_alpha   90.00
_cell.angle_beta   90.00
_cell.angle_gamma   90.00
#
_symmetry.space_group_name_H-M   'P 1'
#
loop_
_entity.id
_entity.type
_entity.pdbx_description
1 polymer ?
#
loop_
_entity_poly.entity_id
_entity_poly.type
_entity_poly.pdbx_seq_one_letter_code
_entity_poly.pdbx_strand_id
1 'polypeptide(L)'
;MSKSDLVKLEQLTDEEIVFSDIPPLTDEQLAKMKPLRELLPQIVPHKVRITIRLDADILNWFKDKIGQAGGGSYQALINMALREYVESQKEPLEETLRRVIREELQAAR
;
A
#
# COMPACT_ATOMS: atom_id res chain seq x y z
N MET A 1 5.11 -0.50 -30.76
CA MET A 1 5.91 -1.58 -31.38
C MET A 1 5.02 -2.35 -32.34
N SER A 2 5.48 -2.59 -33.56
CA SER A 2 4.77 -3.33 -34.61
C SER A 2 5.07 -4.83 -34.49
N LYS A 3 4.20 -5.70 -35.03
CA LYS A 3 4.43 -7.16 -35.08
C LYS A 3 5.76 -7.52 -35.77
N SER A 4 6.20 -6.71 -36.73
CA SER A 4 7.49 -6.88 -37.43
C SER A 4 8.70 -6.56 -36.56
N ASP A 5 8.54 -5.77 -35.49
CA ASP A 5 9.63 -5.46 -34.55
C ASP A 5 9.86 -6.63 -33.59
N LEU A 6 8.81 -7.37 -33.25
CA LEU A 6 8.86 -8.52 -32.34
C LEU A 6 9.54 -9.73 -32.98
N VAL A 7 9.28 -9.99 -34.26
CA VAL A 7 9.93 -11.10 -35.01
C VAL A 7 11.45 -10.88 -35.12
N LYS A 8 11.89 -9.63 -35.21
CA LYS A 8 13.32 -9.29 -35.23
C LYS A 8 13.98 -9.49 -33.87
N LEU A 9 13.25 -9.24 -32.77
CA LEU A 9 13.73 -9.47 -31.42
C LEU A 9 13.88 -10.96 -31.09
N GLU A 10 13.00 -11.82 -31.62
CA GLU A 10 13.07 -13.28 -31.43
C GLU A 10 14.24 -13.95 -32.17
N GLN A 11 14.84 -13.28 -33.15
CA GLN A 11 15.95 -13.80 -33.96
C GLN A 11 17.33 -13.28 -33.51
N LEU A 12 17.38 -12.28 -32.61
CA LEU A 12 18.62 -11.81 -32.00
C LEU A 12 19.20 -12.92 -31.14
N THR A 13 20.46 -13.27 -31.37
CA THR A 13 21.19 -14.18 -30.47
C THR A 13 21.79 -13.39 -29.31
N ASP A 14 22.07 -14.06 -28.20
CA ASP A 14 22.61 -13.41 -27.00
C ASP A 14 23.92 -12.64 -27.27
N GLU A 15 24.70 -13.05 -28.28
CA GLU A 15 25.95 -12.40 -28.68
C GLU A 15 25.75 -11.03 -29.35
N GLU A 16 24.57 -10.78 -29.90
CA GLU A 16 24.22 -9.49 -30.52
C GLU A 16 23.69 -8.49 -29.48
N ILE A 17 23.51 -8.91 -28.21
CA ILE A 17 23.12 -8.03 -27.11
C ILE A 17 24.34 -7.25 -26.63
N VAL A 18 24.35 -5.95 -26.93
CA VAL A 18 25.39 -5.02 -26.48
C VAL A 18 25.06 -4.52 -25.07
N PHE A 19 25.87 -4.90 -24.08
CA PHE A 19 25.72 -4.49 -22.67
C PHE A 19 26.56 -3.25 -22.30
N SER A 20 27.01 -2.47 -23.27
CA SER A 20 27.93 -1.34 -23.02
C SER A 20 27.31 -0.20 -22.21
N ASP A 21 25.99 -0.07 -22.24
CA ASP A 21 25.18 0.90 -21.51
C ASP A 21 24.71 0.39 -20.13
N ILE A 22 24.75 -0.92 -19.90
CA ILE A 22 24.29 -1.58 -18.67
C ILE A 22 25.43 -2.47 -18.13
N PRO A 23 26.52 -1.88 -17.62
CA PRO A 23 27.60 -2.65 -17.03
C PRO A 23 27.11 -3.44 -15.80
N PRO A 24 27.68 -4.62 -15.52
CA PRO A 24 27.35 -5.38 -14.33
C PRO A 24 27.70 -4.60 -13.06
N LEU A 25 26.85 -4.74 -12.04
CA LEU A 25 27.08 -4.13 -10.73
C LEU A 25 28.34 -4.73 -10.08
N THR A 26 29.22 -3.88 -9.57
CA THR A 26 30.32 -4.32 -8.71
C THR A 26 29.84 -4.61 -7.29
N ASP A 27 30.54 -5.46 -6.56
CA ASP A 27 30.24 -5.76 -5.16
C ASP A 27 30.23 -4.50 -4.28
N GLU A 28 31.12 -3.55 -4.56
CA GLU A 28 31.17 -2.27 -3.86
C GLU A 28 29.96 -1.37 -4.16
N GLN A 29 29.48 -1.37 -5.40
CA GLN A 29 28.27 -0.65 -5.79
C GLN A 29 27.04 -1.28 -5.14
N LEU A 30 26.97 -2.61 -5.13
CA LEU A 30 25.91 -3.37 -4.49
C LEU A 30 25.85 -3.10 -2.97
N ALA A 31 26.99 -3.09 -2.29
CA ALA A 31 27.08 -2.82 -0.86
C ALA A 31 26.61 -1.41 -0.46
N LYS A 32 26.63 -0.45 -1.39
CA LYS A 32 26.17 0.94 -1.18
C LYS A 32 24.69 1.14 -1.48
N MET A 33 24.02 0.16 -2.07
CA MET A 33 22.58 0.25 -2.37
C MET A 33 21.76 0.16 -1.08
N LYS A 34 20.83 1.11 -0.91
CA LYS A 34 19.83 1.07 0.16
C LYS A 34 18.57 0.40 -0.35
N PRO A 35 17.97 -0.53 0.42
CA PRO A 35 16.72 -1.15 0.01
C PRO A 35 15.63 -0.09 -0.12
N LEU A 36 14.76 -0.25 -1.12
CA LEU A 36 13.69 0.70 -1.43
C LEU A 36 12.83 1.05 -0.21
N ARG A 37 12.66 0.10 0.72
CA ARG A 37 11.91 0.30 1.97
C ARG A 37 12.48 1.38 2.88
N GLU A 38 13.79 1.58 2.84
CA GLU A 38 14.48 2.58 3.66
C GLU A 38 14.48 3.95 2.99
N LEU A 39 14.43 3.99 1.65
CA LEU A 39 14.35 5.23 0.88
C LEU A 39 12.93 5.78 0.80
N LEU A 40 11.95 4.90 0.68
CA LEU A 40 10.54 5.23 0.43
C LEU A 40 9.61 4.38 1.30
N PRO A 41 9.67 4.52 2.64
CA PRO A 41 8.83 3.76 3.57
C PRO A 41 7.34 3.88 3.24
N GLN A 42 6.90 5.04 2.73
CA GLN A 42 5.52 5.31 2.32
C GLN A 42 5.01 4.44 1.15
N ILE A 43 5.89 3.80 0.39
CA ILE A 43 5.54 2.99 -0.80
C ILE A 43 5.55 1.48 -0.47
N VAL A 44 6.16 1.09 0.64
CA VAL A 44 6.23 -0.32 1.04
C VAL A 44 4.86 -0.80 1.52
N PRO A 45 4.35 -1.93 1.02
CA PRO A 45 3.09 -2.48 1.52
C PRO A 45 3.25 -2.90 2.98
N HIS A 46 2.68 -2.12 3.91
CA HIS A 46 2.63 -2.43 5.34
C HIS A 46 1.59 -3.52 5.69
N LYS A 47 1.02 -4.21 4.70
CA LYS A 47 -0.04 -5.21 4.92
C LYS A 47 0.60 -6.54 5.30
N VAL A 48 0.41 -6.97 6.54
CA VAL A 48 0.84 -8.28 7.02
C VAL A 48 -0.24 -9.32 6.72
N ARG A 49 0.13 -10.44 6.10
CA ARG A 49 -0.78 -11.57 5.88
C ARG A 49 -0.96 -12.31 7.20
N ILE A 50 -2.20 -12.39 7.66
CA ILE A 50 -2.58 -13.11 8.89
C ILE A 50 -3.73 -14.07 8.61
N THR A 51 -3.90 -15.07 9.47
CA THR A 51 -5.07 -15.95 9.49
C THR A 51 -5.90 -15.61 10.72
N ILE A 52 -7.13 -15.13 10.51
CA ILE A 52 -8.08 -14.80 11.57
C ILE A 52 -9.43 -15.47 11.29
N ARG A 53 -10.18 -15.78 12.34
CA ARG A 53 -11.58 -16.21 12.22
C ARG A 53 -12.49 -14.97 12.27
N LEU A 54 -13.44 -14.89 11.37
CA LEU A 54 -14.49 -13.87 11.33
C LEU A 54 -15.83 -14.60 11.26
N ASP A 55 -16.86 -13.98 11.83
CA ASP A 55 -18.22 -14.51 11.73
C ASP A 55 -18.71 -14.51 10.28
N ALA A 56 -19.49 -15.53 9.94
CA ALA A 56 -19.91 -15.77 8.57
C ALA A 56 -20.82 -14.66 8.03
N ASP A 57 -21.69 -14.13 8.88
CA ASP A 57 -22.60 -13.02 8.58
C ASP A 57 -21.84 -11.71 8.30
N ILE A 58 -20.83 -11.38 9.10
CA ILE A 58 -19.95 -10.23 8.89
C ILE A 58 -19.23 -10.36 7.54
N LEU A 59 -18.66 -11.54 7.26
CA LEU A 59 -17.97 -11.78 6.00
C LEU A 59 -18.91 -11.64 4.79
N ASN A 60 -20.12 -12.18 4.89
CA ASN A 60 -21.13 -12.09 3.83
C ASN A 60 -21.55 -10.64 3.59
N TRP A 61 -21.78 -9.86 4.66
CA TRP A 61 -22.14 -8.45 4.55
C TRP A 61 -21.11 -7.64 3.75
N PHE A 62 -19.81 -7.82 4.02
CA PHE A 62 -18.76 -7.13 3.27
C PHE A 62 -18.65 -7.59 1.81
N LYS A 63 -18.94 -8.85 1.52
CA LYS A 63 -18.98 -9.36 0.13
C LYS A 63 -20.15 -8.77 -0.64
N ASP A 64 -21.34 -8.75 -0.05
CA ASP A 64 -22.56 -8.22 -0.68
C ASP A 64 -22.41 -6.72 -0.98
N LYS A 65 -21.81 -5.96 -0.05
CA LYS A 65 -21.55 -4.53 -0.22
C LYS A 65 -20.68 -4.22 -1.44
N ILE A 66 -19.68 -5.07 -1.73
CA ILE A 66 -18.83 -4.93 -2.93
C ILE A 66 -19.55 -5.38 -4.20
N GLY A 67 -20.33 -6.47 -4.12
CA GLY A 67 -21.14 -6.96 -5.23
C GLY A 67 -22.12 -5.90 -5.76
N GLN A 68 -22.70 -5.11 -4.86
CA GLN A 68 -23.60 -4.00 -5.18
C GLN A 68 -22.88 -2.78 -5.77
N ALA A 69 -21.62 -2.54 -5.37
CA ALA A 69 -20.83 -1.39 -5.80
C ALA A 69 -20.10 -1.59 -7.15
N GLY A 70 -20.27 -2.74 -7.81
CA GLY A 70 -19.68 -3.02 -9.12
C GLY A 70 -18.19 -3.37 -9.09
N GLY A 71 -17.64 -3.72 -7.92
CA GLY A 71 -16.26 -4.19 -7.79
C GLY A 71 -15.54 -3.70 -6.53
N GLY A 72 -14.38 -4.30 -6.27
CA GLY A 72 -13.53 -4.02 -5.11
C GLY A 72 -13.10 -5.27 -4.34
N SER A 73 -12.35 -5.09 -3.27
CA SER A 73 -11.90 -6.18 -2.39
C SER A 73 -12.57 -6.07 -1.03
N TYR A 74 -13.37 -7.08 -0.67
CA TYR A 74 -13.97 -7.16 0.67
C TYR A 74 -12.89 -7.14 1.77
N GLN A 75 -11.70 -7.68 1.51
CA GLN A 75 -10.56 -7.61 2.43
C GLN A 75 -10.08 -6.18 2.66
N ALA A 76 -10.11 -5.33 1.62
CA ALA A 76 -9.76 -3.92 1.74
C ALA A 76 -10.79 -3.16 2.59
N LEU A 77 -12.08 -3.45 2.42
CA LEU A 77 -13.15 -2.87 3.26
C LEU A 77 -13.03 -3.29 4.73
N ILE A 78 -12.81 -4.58 4.99
CA ILE A 78 -12.62 -5.09 6.35
C ILE A 78 -11.42 -4.36 7.00
N ASN A 79 -10.30 -4.28 6.29
CA ASN A 79 -9.12 -3.60 6.82
C ASN A 79 -9.34 -2.10 7.05
N MET A 80 -10.13 -1.43 6.21
CA MET A 80 -10.51 -0.03 6.39
C MET A 80 -11.39 0.16 7.63
N ALA A 81 -12.39 -0.70 7.84
CA ALA A 81 -13.24 -0.66 9.02
C ALA A 81 -12.43 -0.90 10.31
N LEU A 82 -11.49 -1.86 10.30
CA LEU A 82 -10.59 -2.10 11.42
C LEU A 82 -9.68 -0.91 11.71
N ARG A 83 -9.19 -0.24 10.66
CA ARG A 83 -8.36 0.97 10.79
C ARG A 83 -9.14 2.12 11.42
N GLU A 84 -10.34 2.40 10.91
CA GLU A 84 -11.24 3.43 11.45
C GLU A 84 -11.57 3.16 12.92
N TYR A 85 -11.87 1.89 13.27
CA TYR A 85 -12.09 1.50 14.65
C TYR A 85 -10.86 1.81 15.52
N VAL A 86 -9.65 1.37 15.12
CA VAL A 86 -8.42 1.64 15.88
C VAL A 86 -8.15 3.14 16.01
N GLU A 87 -8.37 3.93 14.96
CA GLU A 87 -8.20 5.38 14.96
C GLU A 87 -9.20 6.06 15.90
N SER A 88 -10.46 5.62 15.92
CA SER A 88 -11.49 6.10 16.86
C SER A 88 -11.13 5.87 18.34
N GLN A 89 -10.27 4.88 18.62
CA GLN A 89 -9.82 4.57 19.98
C GLN A 89 -8.55 5.35 20.40
N LYS A 90 -7.81 5.95 19.46
CA LYS A 90 -6.49 6.54 19.72
C LYS A 90 -6.50 7.96 20.25
N GLU A 91 -7.60 8.68 20.09
CA GLU A 91 -7.94 9.89 20.84
C GLU A 91 -9.45 10.05 20.63
N PRO A 92 -10.30 10.03 21.67
CA PRO A 92 -11.69 10.36 21.46
C PRO A 92 -11.70 11.77 20.88
N LEU A 93 -12.26 11.96 19.68
CA LEU A 93 -12.47 13.30 19.11
C LEU A 93 -13.10 14.25 20.16
N GLU A 94 -13.90 13.67 21.06
CA GLU A 94 -14.47 14.30 22.24
C GLU A 94 -13.43 14.92 23.20
N GLU A 95 -12.30 14.28 23.46
CA GLU A 95 -11.26 14.79 24.34
C GLU A 95 -10.52 15.98 23.70
N THR A 96 -10.22 15.87 22.41
CA THR A 96 -9.66 16.98 21.62
C THR A 96 -10.63 18.15 21.53
N LEU A 97 -11.92 17.90 21.27
CA LEU A 97 -12.96 18.93 21.27
C LEU A 97 -13.12 19.59 22.64
N ARG A 98 -13.13 18.82 23.74
CA ARG A 98 -13.22 19.36 25.11
C ARG A 98 -12.04 20.25 25.47
N ARG A 99 -10.83 19.88 25.03
CA ARG A 99 -9.62 20.71 25.22
C ARG A 99 -9.76 22.04 24.50
N VAL A 100 -10.08 22.00 23.20
CA VAL A 100 -10.24 23.22 22.37
C VAL A 100 -11.34 24.14 22.92
N ILE A 101 -12.51 23.60 23.26
CA ILE A 101 -13.61 24.41 23.83
C ILE A 101 -13.19 25.08 25.16
N ARG A 102 -12.41 24.38 26.00
CA ARG A 102 -11.95 24.92 27.28
C ARG A 102 -10.92 26.04 27.09
N GLU A 103 -10.03 25.90 26.11
CA GLU A 103 -9.04 26.91 25.76
C GLU A 103 -9.71 28.19 25.23
N GLU A 104 -10.69 28.07 24.33
CA GLU A 104 -11.44 29.21 23.80
C GLU A 104 -12.26 29.94 24.88
N LEU A 105 -12.90 29.20 25.80
CA LEU A 105 -13.62 29.79 26.94
C LEU A 105 -12.71 30.52 27.93
N GLN A 106 -11.44 30.10 28.04
CA GLN A 106 -10.45 30.78 28.88
C GLN A 106 -9.84 32.00 28.18
N ALA A 107 -9.65 31.95 26.86
CA ALA A 107 -9.15 33.07 26.06
C ALA A 107 -10.19 34.18 25.87
N ALA A 108 -11.48 33.86 25.97
CA ALA A 108 -12.59 34.82 25.89
C ALA A 108 -12.91 35.53 27.23
N ARG A 109 -12.11 35.30 28.28
CA ARG A 109 -12.19 36.00 29.58
C ARG A 109 -11.16 37.11 29.68
#